data_AF-A0A7K6KPR7-F1
#
_entry.id   AF-A0A7K6KPR7-F1
#
_cell.length_a   1.000
_cell.length_b   1.000
_cell.length_c   1.000
_cell.angle_alpha   90.00
_cell.angle_beta   90.00
_cell.angle_gamma   90.00
#
_symmetry.space_group_name_H-M   'P 1'
#
loop_
_entity.id
_entity.type
_entity.pdbx_description
1 polymer ?
#
loop_
_entity_poly.entity_id
_entity_poly.type
_entity_poly.pdbx_seq_one_letter_code
_entity_poly.pdbx_strand_id
1 'polypeptide(L)'
;DPNVALTFLEKTREKVKSSDEAVILCKTAIGALKLNIGDLQVTKETIEEVEEMLNTLPGVTSVHSRFYDLSSKYYQTVGNHAAYYKDALRFLGCIEVKDLPVSEQQERAFTLGLAGLLGEGVYNFGELLMHPVLESLRSTDRQWLIDTLFAFNSGNVETFQALKSAWGQQPDLAANEALLLQKIQLLCLMEMTFTRPANHRQLTFEEIAKSAKVTVNEVELLVMKALSVGLVKGSIDEVDKRVHMTWVQPRVLDLQQIKGMKDRLEFWCTDVRSMEMLVEHQAHDILT
;
A
#
# COMPACT_ATOMS: atom_id res chain seq x y z
N ASP A 1 21.01 -13.78 -30.03
CA ASP A 1 21.84 -14.34 -28.96
C ASP A 1 22.08 -13.37 -27.81
N PRO A 2 21.82 -13.77 -26.56
CA PRO A 2 22.06 -12.95 -25.37
C PRO A 2 23.52 -12.49 -25.27
N ASN A 3 24.49 -13.33 -25.64
CA ASN A 3 25.92 -12.99 -25.57
C ASN A 3 26.36 -11.95 -26.62
N VAL A 4 25.74 -11.96 -27.81
CA VAL A 4 26.01 -10.98 -28.88
C VAL A 4 25.35 -9.64 -28.55
N ALA A 5 24.16 -9.67 -27.93
CA ALA A 5 23.48 -8.47 -27.46
C ALA A 5 24.24 -7.80 -26.29
N LEU A 6 24.81 -8.57 -25.38
CA LEU A 6 25.65 -8.06 -24.28
C LEU A 6 26.90 -7.34 -24.80
N THR A 7 27.66 -7.98 -25.70
CA THR A 7 28.85 -7.36 -26.31
C THR A 7 28.50 -6.13 -27.15
N PHE A 8 27.34 -6.12 -27.82
CA PHE A 8 26.85 -4.93 -28.54
C PHE A 8 26.47 -3.78 -27.59
N LEU A 9 25.80 -4.08 -26.48
CA LEU A 9 25.41 -3.07 -25.48
C LEU A 9 26.62 -2.51 -24.71
N GLU A 10 27.63 -3.33 -24.41
CA GLU A 10 28.88 -2.86 -23.82
C GLU A 10 29.63 -1.91 -24.77
N LYS A 11 29.71 -2.27 -26.06
CA LYS A 11 30.31 -1.41 -27.09
C LYS A 11 29.54 -0.12 -27.31
N THR A 12 28.21 -0.16 -27.11
CA THR A 12 27.35 1.02 -27.19
C THR A 12 27.56 1.90 -25.96
N ARG A 13 27.60 1.31 -24.75
CA ARG A 13 27.88 2.00 -23.47
C ARG A 13 29.16 2.82 -23.53
N GLU A 14 30.22 2.32 -24.16
CA GLU A 14 31.47 3.08 -24.32
C GLU A 14 31.33 4.32 -25.22
N LYS A 15 30.43 4.27 -26.20
CA LYS A 15 30.19 5.36 -27.15
C LYS A 15 29.19 6.40 -26.64
N VAL A 16 28.28 6.04 -25.73
CA VAL A 16 27.24 6.95 -25.22
C VAL A 16 27.51 7.54 -23.83
N LYS A 17 28.76 7.49 -23.35
CA LYS A 17 29.18 8.10 -22.06
C LYS A 17 28.88 9.59 -21.92
N SER A 18 28.55 10.28 -23.02
CA SER A 18 28.27 11.72 -23.03
C SER A 18 26.85 12.08 -22.55
N SER A 19 25.94 11.13 -22.37
CA SER A 19 24.57 11.39 -21.88
C SER A 19 24.16 10.37 -20.82
N ASP A 20 23.87 10.84 -19.62
CA ASP A 20 23.52 10.02 -18.45
C ASP A 20 22.24 9.20 -18.69
N GLU A 21 21.27 9.74 -19.43
CA GLU A 21 20.05 9.02 -19.81
C GLU A 21 20.34 7.81 -20.71
N ALA A 22 21.29 7.94 -21.63
CA ALA A 22 21.69 6.84 -22.51
C ALA A 22 22.44 5.74 -21.75
N VAL A 23 23.20 6.11 -20.71
CA VAL A 23 23.85 5.15 -19.81
C VAL A 23 22.80 4.34 -19.04
N ILE A 24 21.74 4.99 -18.55
CA ILE A 24 20.62 4.32 -17.86
C ILE A 24 19.87 3.36 -18.81
N LEU A 25 19.58 3.78 -20.04
CA LEU A 25 18.97 2.89 -21.04
C LEU A 25 19.85 1.68 -21.38
N CYS A 26 21.16 1.87 -21.50
CA CYS A 26 22.09 0.77 -21.73
C CYS A 26 22.12 -0.20 -20.53
N LYS A 27 22.19 0.31 -19.30
CA LYS A 27 22.21 -0.53 -18.08
C LYS A 27 20.89 -1.29 -17.90
N THR A 28 19.75 -0.66 -18.15
CA THR A 28 18.43 -1.35 -18.09
C THR A 28 18.30 -2.42 -19.16
N ALA A 29 18.80 -2.19 -20.38
CA ALA A 29 18.83 -3.22 -21.43
C ALA A 29 19.76 -4.39 -21.07
N ILE A 30 20.93 -4.11 -20.48
CA ILE A 30 21.85 -5.15 -19.97
C ILE A 30 21.19 -5.94 -18.85
N GLY A 31 20.51 -5.26 -17.91
CA GLY A 31 19.77 -5.89 -16.82
C GLY A 31 18.65 -6.79 -17.33
N ALA A 32 17.89 -6.37 -18.35
CA ALA A 32 16.83 -7.18 -18.94
C ALA A 32 17.37 -8.45 -19.62
N LEU A 33 18.51 -8.36 -20.29
CA LEU A 33 19.17 -9.53 -20.88
C LEU A 33 19.73 -10.47 -19.81
N LYS A 34 20.37 -9.95 -18.77
CA LYS A 34 20.89 -10.75 -17.64
C LYS A 34 19.77 -11.42 -16.84
N LEU A 35 18.63 -10.75 -16.70
CA LEU A 35 17.43 -11.33 -16.09
C LEU A 35 16.93 -12.54 -16.89
N ASN A 36 16.93 -12.46 -18.23
CA ASN A 36 16.55 -13.59 -19.08
C ASN A 36 17.55 -14.76 -19.02
N ILE A 37 18.81 -14.49 -18.68
CA ILE A 37 19.85 -15.51 -18.48
C ILE A 37 19.73 -16.16 -17.08
N GLY A 38 19.05 -15.49 -16.13
CA GLY A 38 18.83 -15.99 -14.76
C GLY A 38 19.85 -15.50 -13.73
N ASP A 39 20.74 -14.57 -14.09
CA ASP A 39 21.75 -14.02 -13.17
C ASP A 39 21.15 -12.93 -12.26
N LEU A 40 20.58 -13.36 -11.13
CA LEU A 40 19.89 -12.48 -10.18
C LEU A 40 20.85 -11.56 -9.39
N GLN A 41 22.08 -11.99 -9.12
CA GLN A 41 23.06 -11.18 -8.38
C GLN A 41 23.52 -9.97 -9.20
N VAL A 42 23.96 -10.21 -10.43
CA VAL A 42 24.47 -9.15 -11.31
C VAL A 42 23.33 -8.20 -11.71
N THR A 43 22.11 -8.72 -11.85
CA THR A 43 20.93 -7.87 -12.11
C THR A 43 20.63 -6.97 -10.92
N LYS A 44 20.79 -7.45 -9.68
CA LYS A 44 20.62 -6.64 -8.46
C LYS A 44 21.61 -5.49 -8.38
N GLU A 45 22.90 -5.77 -8.57
CA GLU A 45 23.95 -4.74 -8.58
C GLU A 45 23.67 -3.70 -9.67
N THR A 46 23.25 -4.16 -10.86
CA THR A 46 22.88 -3.27 -11.96
C THR A 46 21.67 -2.39 -11.59
N ILE A 47 20.68 -2.91 -10.85
CA ILE A 47 19.51 -2.13 -10.40
C ILE A 47 19.93 -1.10 -9.34
N GLU A 48 20.75 -1.47 -8.35
CA GLU A 48 21.23 -0.55 -7.30
C GLU A 48 22.07 0.59 -7.90
N GLU A 49 22.99 0.29 -8.82
CA GLU A 49 23.77 1.32 -9.52
C GLU A 49 22.88 2.25 -10.36
N VAL A 50 21.82 1.73 -10.98
CA VAL A 50 20.89 2.55 -11.75
C VAL A 50 20.01 3.40 -10.84
N GLU A 51 19.62 2.90 -9.66
CA GLU A 51 18.83 3.64 -8.67
C GLU A 51 19.62 4.85 -8.11
N GLU A 52 20.91 4.69 -7.80
CA GLU A 52 21.77 5.82 -7.37
C GLU A 52 21.91 6.89 -8.45
N MET A 53 22.12 6.46 -9.70
CA MET A 53 22.20 7.39 -10.84
C MET A 53 20.86 8.07 -11.12
N LEU A 54 19.73 7.37 -10.92
CA LEU A 54 18.39 7.94 -11.03
C LEU A 54 18.14 9.02 -9.98
N ASN A 55 18.53 8.77 -8.72
CA ASN A 55 18.36 9.73 -7.62
C ASN A 55 19.18 11.01 -7.82
N THR A 56 20.25 10.94 -8.62
CA THR A 56 21.11 12.09 -8.95
C THR A 56 20.51 12.97 -10.05
N LEU A 57 19.61 12.43 -10.89
CA LEU A 57 18.97 13.15 -11.99
C LEU A 57 17.63 13.76 -11.54
N PRO A 58 17.45 15.08 -11.65
CA PRO A 58 16.16 15.70 -11.42
C PRO A 58 15.26 15.58 -12.66
N GLY A 59 14.26 14.70 -12.61
CA GLY A 59 13.17 14.68 -13.60
C GLY A 59 12.61 13.29 -13.90
N VAL A 60 11.32 13.22 -14.22
CA VAL A 60 10.63 11.98 -14.60
C VAL A 60 10.72 11.82 -16.12
N THR A 61 11.80 11.24 -16.62
CA THR A 61 11.96 10.92 -18.06
C THR A 61 11.56 9.46 -18.35
N SER A 62 11.30 9.12 -19.61
CA SER A 62 10.97 7.76 -20.11
C SER A 62 11.94 6.64 -19.71
N VAL A 63 13.14 6.99 -19.24
CA VAL A 63 14.08 6.07 -18.57
C VAL A 63 13.52 5.43 -17.30
N HIS A 64 12.68 6.15 -16.55
CA HIS A 64 12.05 5.65 -15.31
C HIS A 64 11.12 4.49 -15.62
N SER A 65 10.32 4.59 -16.70
CA SER A 65 9.42 3.53 -17.14
C SER A 65 10.18 2.24 -17.44
N ARG A 66 11.33 2.32 -18.13
CA ARG A 66 12.14 1.14 -18.47
C ARG A 66 12.87 0.55 -17.27
N PHE A 67 13.33 1.40 -16.37
CA PHE A 67 13.92 0.97 -15.11
C PHE A 67 12.91 0.22 -14.24
N TYR A 68 11.74 0.80 -13.98
CA TYR A 68 10.73 0.13 -13.16
C TYR A 68 10.14 -1.13 -13.83
N ASP A 69 10.08 -1.22 -15.16
CA ASP A 69 9.72 -2.46 -15.85
C ASP A 69 10.75 -3.57 -15.61
N LEU A 70 12.04 -3.24 -15.60
CA LEU A 70 13.10 -4.19 -15.23
C LEU A 70 13.01 -4.60 -13.75
N SER A 71 12.88 -3.62 -12.85
CA SER A 71 12.79 -3.87 -11.41
C SER A 71 11.55 -4.70 -11.07
N SER A 72 10.41 -4.44 -11.72
CA SER A 72 9.18 -5.23 -11.53
C SER A 72 9.37 -6.69 -11.93
N LYS A 73 9.99 -6.98 -13.09
CA LYS A 73 10.31 -8.36 -13.50
C LYS A 73 11.32 -9.01 -12.56
N TYR A 74 12.32 -8.28 -12.09
CA TYR A 74 13.29 -8.78 -11.11
C TYR A 74 12.60 -9.18 -9.79
N TYR A 75 11.77 -8.29 -9.23
CA TYR A 75 11.07 -8.57 -7.98
C TYR A 75 10.01 -9.66 -8.11
N GLN A 76 9.40 -9.84 -9.29
CA GLN A 76 8.56 -11.00 -9.58
C GLN A 76 9.35 -12.30 -9.49
N THR A 77 10.53 -12.38 -10.10
CA THR A 77 11.37 -13.58 -10.08
C THR A 77 11.93 -13.89 -8.68
N VAL A 78 12.26 -12.85 -7.90
CA VAL A 78 12.74 -12.98 -6.52
C VAL A 78 11.60 -13.31 -5.54
N GLY A 79 10.34 -13.09 -5.92
CA GLY A 79 9.18 -13.29 -5.05
C GLY A 79 9.00 -12.21 -3.98
N ASN A 80 9.68 -11.05 -4.12
CA ASN A 80 9.53 -9.95 -3.18
C ASN A 80 8.36 -9.04 -3.58
N HIS A 81 7.17 -9.39 -3.12
CA HIS A 81 5.92 -8.69 -3.45
C HIS A 81 5.84 -7.25 -2.93
N ALA A 82 6.50 -6.92 -1.81
CA ALA A 82 6.45 -5.57 -1.23
C ALA A 82 7.27 -4.56 -2.06
N ALA A 83 8.48 -4.94 -2.45
CA ALA A 83 9.32 -4.11 -3.32
C ALA A 83 8.70 -3.96 -4.72
N TYR A 84 8.15 -5.05 -5.26
CA TYR A 84 7.38 -5.02 -6.50
C TYR A 84 6.22 -4.01 -6.42
N TYR A 85 5.43 -4.03 -5.35
CA TYR A 85 4.29 -3.13 -5.18
C TYR A 85 4.71 -1.65 -5.20
N LYS A 86 5.79 -1.30 -4.49
CA LYS A 86 6.31 0.07 -4.44
C LYS A 86 6.79 0.56 -5.81
N ASP A 87 7.56 -0.24 -6.52
CA ASP A 87 8.11 0.14 -7.82
C ASP A 87 7.05 0.12 -8.93
N ALA A 88 6.09 -0.79 -8.87
CA ALA A 88 4.97 -0.81 -9.78
C ALA A 88 4.04 0.41 -9.57
N LEU A 89 3.83 0.88 -8.35
CA LEU A 89 3.12 2.14 -8.11
C LEU A 89 3.87 3.35 -8.69
N ARG A 90 5.19 3.41 -8.50
CA ARG A 90 6.03 4.47 -9.11
C ARG A 90 5.95 4.44 -10.62
N PHE A 91 5.99 3.25 -11.23
CA PHE A 91 5.83 3.07 -12.67
C PHE A 91 4.48 3.60 -13.16
N LEU A 92 3.39 3.27 -12.48
CA LEU A 92 2.05 3.73 -12.83
C LEU A 92 1.89 5.24 -12.65
N GLY A 93 2.59 5.85 -11.69
CA GLY A 93 2.66 7.30 -11.54
C GLY A 93 3.45 8.01 -12.65
N CYS A 94 4.33 7.30 -13.37
CA CYS A 94 5.15 7.86 -14.44
C CYS A 94 4.51 7.76 -15.83
N ILE A 95 3.45 6.96 -15.99
CA ILE A 95 2.82 6.69 -17.29
C ILE A 95 1.37 7.11 -17.25
N GLU A 96 0.94 7.88 -18.25
CA GLU A 96 -0.49 8.09 -18.45
C GLU A 96 -1.14 6.77 -18.91
N VAL A 97 -2.24 6.39 -18.26
CA VAL A 97 -3.03 5.16 -18.52
C VAL A 97 -3.53 5.06 -19.98
N LYS A 98 -3.28 6.07 -20.82
CA LYS A 98 -3.66 6.11 -22.24
C LYS A 98 -2.61 5.51 -23.18
N ASP A 99 -1.36 5.37 -22.74
CA ASP A 99 -0.27 4.92 -23.62
C ASP A 99 -0.13 3.38 -23.70
N LEU A 100 -0.84 2.64 -22.85
CA LEU A 100 -0.75 1.18 -22.79
C LEU A 100 -2.04 0.53 -23.32
N PRO A 101 -1.95 -0.61 -24.02
CA PRO A 101 -3.11 -1.39 -24.40
C PRO A 101 -3.82 -1.96 -23.17
N VAL A 102 -5.15 -2.01 -23.20
CA VAL A 102 -6.02 -2.47 -22.10
C VAL A 102 -5.66 -3.88 -21.58
N SER A 103 -5.13 -4.75 -22.45
CA SER A 103 -4.67 -6.10 -22.11
C SER A 103 -3.48 -6.07 -21.14
N GLU A 104 -2.47 -5.23 -21.40
CA GLU A 104 -1.31 -5.11 -20.50
C GLU A 104 -1.68 -4.41 -19.19
N GLN A 105 -2.58 -3.43 -19.25
CA GLN A 105 -3.10 -2.78 -18.05
C GLN A 105 -3.77 -3.81 -17.13
N GLN A 106 -4.56 -4.72 -17.70
CA GLN A 106 -5.28 -5.72 -16.95
C GLN A 106 -4.35 -6.74 -16.27
N GLU A 107 -3.31 -7.18 -16.96
CA GLU A 107 -2.31 -8.10 -16.39
C GLU A 107 -1.47 -7.42 -15.31
N ARG A 108 -1.02 -6.18 -15.55
CA ARG A 108 -0.25 -5.40 -14.57
C ARG A 108 -1.07 -5.06 -13.33
N ALA A 109 -2.32 -4.64 -13.49
CA ALA A 109 -3.16 -4.33 -12.33
C ALA A 109 -3.58 -5.59 -11.55
N PHE A 110 -3.71 -6.74 -12.22
CA PHE A 110 -3.91 -8.02 -11.52
C PHE A 110 -2.68 -8.43 -10.72
N THR A 111 -1.49 -8.44 -11.34
CA THR A 111 -0.24 -8.75 -10.64
C THR A 111 0.06 -7.75 -9.51
N LEU A 112 -0.30 -6.48 -9.69
CA LEU A 112 -0.20 -5.45 -8.66
C LEU A 112 -1.16 -5.69 -7.49
N GLY A 113 -2.42 -6.02 -7.76
CA GLY A 113 -3.39 -6.35 -6.72
C GLY A 113 -2.94 -7.57 -5.91
N LEU A 114 -2.45 -8.61 -6.58
CA LEU A 114 -1.88 -9.80 -5.94
C LEU A 114 -0.66 -9.46 -5.08
N ALA A 115 0.29 -8.70 -5.63
CA ALA A 115 1.47 -8.27 -4.89
C ALA A 115 1.13 -7.38 -3.70
N GLY A 116 0.11 -6.52 -3.82
CA GLY A 116 -0.39 -5.71 -2.70
C GLY A 116 -1.02 -6.57 -1.61
N LEU A 117 -1.74 -7.63 -1.97
CA LEU A 117 -2.34 -8.58 -1.01
C LEU A 117 -1.26 -9.40 -0.29
N LEU A 118 -0.36 -10.01 -1.05
CA LEU A 118 0.71 -10.87 -0.54
C LEU A 118 1.86 -10.11 0.12
N GLY A 119 2.08 -8.85 -0.26
CA GLY A 119 3.15 -8.02 0.28
C GLY A 119 2.98 -7.74 1.78
N GLU A 120 3.93 -8.21 2.58
CA GLU A 120 4.04 -7.80 3.98
C GLU A 120 4.40 -6.31 4.07
N GLY A 121 3.74 -5.56 4.95
CA GLY A 121 3.99 -4.12 5.14
C GLY A 121 3.10 -3.18 4.31
N VAL A 122 2.31 -3.69 3.36
CA VAL A 122 1.37 -2.87 2.58
C VAL A 122 -0.01 -2.90 3.23
N TYR A 123 -0.35 -1.83 3.95
CA TYR A 123 -1.65 -1.67 4.62
C TYR A 123 -2.51 -0.53 4.02
N ASN A 124 -1.94 0.22 3.07
CA ASN A 124 -2.59 1.33 2.38
C ASN A 124 -3.12 0.87 1.01
N PHE A 125 -4.31 0.25 1.02
CA PHE A 125 -5.00 -0.18 -0.20
C PHE A 125 -5.81 0.95 -0.86
N GLY A 126 -6.11 2.01 -0.11
CA GLY A 126 -6.89 3.13 -0.62
C GLY A 126 -6.20 3.88 -1.76
N GLU A 127 -4.87 4.01 -1.75
CA GLU A 127 -4.14 4.65 -2.86
C GLU A 127 -4.28 3.87 -4.16
N LEU A 128 -4.21 2.54 -4.07
CA LEU A 128 -4.40 1.66 -5.22
C LEU A 128 -5.84 1.72 -5.73
N LEU A 129 -6.83 1.70 -4.84
CA LEU A 129 -8.26 1.75 -5.17
C LEU A 129 -8.66 3.04 -5.90
N MET A 130 -7.98 4.15 -5.63
CA MET A 130 -8.22 5.44 -6.31
C MET A 130 -7.59 5.51 -7.70
N HIS A 131 -6.70 4.57 -8.05
CA HIS A 131 -6.01 4.63 -9.33
C HIS A 131 -6.92 4.07 -10.46
N PRO A 132 -7.09 4.80 -11.58
CA PRO A 132 -8.01 4.43 -12.67
C PRO A 132 -7.68 3.10 -13.37
N VAL A 133 -6.48 2.55 -13.13
CA VAL A 133 -6.06 1.23 -13.67
C VAL A 133 -6.87 0.07 -13.10
N LEU A 134 -7.42 0.22 -11.89
CA LEU A 134 -8.35 -0.76 -11.33
C LEU A 134 -9.77 -0.59 -11.87
N GLU A 135 -10.18 0.62 -12.27
CA GLU A 135 -11.48 0.82 -12.91
C GLU A 135 -11.56 0.14 -14.28
N SER A 136 -10.45 0.12 -15.03
CA SER A 136 -10.31 -0.67 -16.26
C SER A 136 -10.51 -2.17 -16.05
N LEU A 137 -10.28 -2.69 -14.84
CA LEU A 137 -10.53 -4.10 -14.48
C LEU A 137 -11.99 -4.40 -14.13
N ARG A 138 -12.81 -3.39 -13.79
CA ARG A 138 -14.20 -3.61 -13.36
C ARG A 138 -15.07 -4.23 -14.44
N SER A 139 -14.68 -4.10 -15.71
CA SER A 139 -15.43 -4.59 -16.86
C SER A 139 -15.14 -6.06 -17.24
N THR A 140 -14.23 -6.76 -16.53
CA THR A 140 -13.82 -8.13 -16.88
C THR A 140 -13.94 -9.13 -15.71
N ASP A 141 -13.70 -10.41 -15.99
CA ASP A 141 -13.80 -11.61 -15.12
C ASP A 141 -13.05 -11.55 -13.76
N ARG A 142 -12.31 -10.48 -13.48
CA ARG A 142 -11.48 -10.29 -12.27
C ARG A 142 -12.13 -9.38 -11.22
N GLN A 143 -13.43 -9.15 -11.31
CA GLN A 143 -14.19 -8.32 -10.36
C GLN A 143 -13.99 -8.75 -8.90
N TRP A 144 -13.80 -10.05 -8.66
CA TRP A 144 -13.51 -10.60 -7.34
C TRP A 144 -12.30 -9.94 -6.67
N LEU A 145 -11.26 -9.54 -7.43
CA LEU A 145 -10.06 -8.89 -6.91
C LEU A 145 -10.34 -7.45 -6.45
N ILE A 146 -11.34 -6.79 -7.02
CA ILE A 146 -11.75 -5.46 -6.57
C ILE A 146 -12.59 -5.58 -5.32
N ASP A 147 -13.54 -6.51 -5.30
CA ASP A 147 -14.36 -6.81 -4.12
C ASP A 147 -13.51 -7.28 -2.94
N THR A 148 -12.44 -8.02 -3.23
CA THR A 148 -11.33 -8.31 -2.30
C THR A 148 -10.79 -7.04 -1.67
N LEU A 149 -10.29 -6.12 -2.49
CA LEU A 149 -9.58 -4.95 -2.02
C LEU A 149 -10.51 -4.03 -1.22
N PHE A 150 -11.78 -3.95 -1.61
CA PHE A 150 -12.81 -3.29 -0.81
C PHE A 150 -13.07 -4.01 0.52
N ALA A 151 -13.15 -5.33 0.55
CA ALA A 151 -13.26 -6.09 1.80
C ALA A 151 -12.07 -5.86 2.75
N PHE A 152 -10.85 -5.73 2.20
CA PHE A 152 -9.66 -5.35 2.96
C PHE A 152 -9.69 -3.91 3.45
N ASN A 153 -10.24 -2.98 2.65
CA ASN A 153 -10.37 -1.59 3.07
C ASN A 153 -11.37 -1.42 4.21
N SER A 154 -12.51 -2.12 4.11
CA SER A 154 -13.60 -2.15 5.08
C SER A 154 -13.45 -3.21 6.17
N GLY A 155 -12.27 -3.83 6.30
CA GLY A 155 -11.90 -4.66 7.44
C GLY A 155 -12.83 -5.83 7.74
N ASN A 156 -13.64 -6.29 6.77
CA ASN A 156 -14.72 -7.22 7.02
C ASN A 156 -14.28 -8.66 6.71
N VAL A 157 -14.09 -9.45 7.77
CA VAL A 157 -13.66 -10.85 7.68
C VAL A 157 -14.74 -11.74 7.03
N GLU A 158 -16.02 -11.37 7.12
CA GLU A 158 -17.13 -12.18 6.59
C GLU A 158 -17.17 -12.16 5.07
N THR A 159 -17.05 -10.98 4.48
CA THR A 159 -17.05 -10.80 3.02
C THR A 159 -15.83 -11.47 2.42
N PHE A 160 -14.67 -11.39 3.08
CA PHE A 160 -13.47 -12.13 2.68
C PHE A 160 -13.69 -13.64 2.72
N GLN A 161 -14.31 -14.17 3.78
CA GLN A 161 -14.61 -15.61 3.89
C GLN A 161 -15.58 -16.07 2.80
N ALA A 162 -16.58 -15.28 2.45
CA ALA A 162 -17.52 -15.58 1.37
C ALA A 162 -16.83 -15.64 -0.01
N LEU A 163 -15.81 -14.80 -0.19
CA LEU A 163 -15.05 -14.69 -1.43
C LEU A 163 -13.94 -15.76 -1.59
N LYS A 164 -13.67 -16.58 -0.57
CA LYS A 164 -12.68 -17.67 -0.62
C LYS A 164 -12.89 -18.66 -1.77
N SER A 165 -14.14 -18.93 -2.14
CA SER A 165 -14.47 -19.85 -3.25
C SER A 165 -13.98 -19.36 -4.61
N ALA A 166 -13.89 -18.05 -4.81
CA ALA A 166 -13.42 -17.44 -6.05
C ALA A 166 -11.89 -17.30 -6.09
N TRP A 167 -11.25 -17.03 -4.95
CA TRP A 167 -9.81 -16.72 -4.93
C TRP A 167 -8.94 -17.95 -4.69
N GLY A 168 -9.52 -19.03 -4.15
CA GLY A 168 -8.87 -20.33 -4.00
C GLY A 168 -8.47 -20.98 -5.33
N GLN A 169 -8.90 -20.43 -6.47
CA GLN A 169 -8.40 -20.82 -7.79
C GLN A 169 -6.92 -20.45 -7.99
N GLN A 170 -6.38 -19.51 -7.22
CA GLN A 170 -5.00 -19.07 -7.36
C GLN A 170 -4.11 -19.68 -6.25
N PRO A 171 -3.07 -20.44 -6.61
CA PRO A 171 -2.24 -21.17 -5.65
C PRO A 171 -1.46 -20.25 -4.70
N ASP A 172 -1.06 -19.07 -5.18
CA ASP A 172 -0.26 -18.12 -4.38
C ASP A 172 -1.02 -17.55 -3.18
N LEU A 173 -2.35 -17.38 -3.29
CA LEU A 173 -3.19 -16.94 -2.18
C LEU A 173 -3.50 -18.08 -1.22
N ALA A 174 -3.70 -19.29 -1.73
CA ALA A 174 -3.95 -20.47 -0.91
C ALA A 174 -2.73 -20.79 -0.02
N ALA A 175 -1.51 -20.65 -0.56
CA ALA A 175 -0.29 -20.83 0.21
C ALA A 175 -0.13 -19.79 1.33
N ASN A 176 -0.61 -18.56 1.12
CA ASN A 176 -0.46 -17.44 2.04
C ASN A 176 -1.76 -17.07 2.79
N GLU A 177 -2.73 -17.99 2.88
CA GLU A 177 -4.04 -17.71 3.49
C GLU A 177 -3.92 -17.24 4.95
N ALA A 178 -3.02 -17.85 5.73
CA ALA A 178 -2.82 -17.48 7.13
C ALA A 178 -2.31 -16.03 7.28
N LEU A 179 -1.43 -15.57 6.38
CA LEU A 179 -0.91 -14.20 6.36
C LEU A 179 -2.00 -13.21 5.97
N LEU A 180 -2.80 -13.53 4.95
CA LEU A 180 -3.92 -12.70 4.52
C LEU A 180 -4.97 -12.56 5.63
N LEU A 181 -5.26 -13.64 6.34
CA LEU A 181 -6.23 -13.65 7.42
C LEU A 181 -5.75 -12.78 8.60
N GLN A 182 -4.47 -12.90 8.98
CA GLN A 182 -3.86 -11.98 9.96
C GLN A 182 -3.89 -10.52 9.48
N LYS A 183 -3.64 -10.28 8.19
CA LYS A 183 -3.63 -8.92 7.61
C LYS A 183 -5.01 -8.27 7.67
N ILE A 184 -6.08 -9.00 7.38
CA ILE A 184 -7.45 -8.46 7.49
C ILE A 184 -7.80 -8.17 8.93
N GLN A 185 -7.40 -9.03 9.87
CA GLN A 185 -7.63 -8.80 11.30
C GLN A 185 -6.93 -7.52 11.79
N LEU A 186 -5.70 -7.27 11.35
CA LEU A 186 -4.98 -6.04 11.64
C LEU A 186 -5.69 -4.81 11.05
N LEU A 187 -6.19 -4.91 9.82
CA LEU A 187 -6.94 -3.82 9.18
C LEU A 187 -8.29 -3.57 9.84
N CYS A 188 -8.98 -4.62 10.28
CA CYS A 188 -10.21 -4.53 11.04
C CYS A 188 -9.98 -3.76 12.35
N LEU A 189 -8.90 -4.09 13.07
CA LEU A 189 -8.50 -3.35 14.27
C LEU A 189 -8.26 -1.86 13.96
N MET A 190 -7.53 -1.56 12.89
CA MET A 190 -7.28 -0.18 12.47
C MET A 190 -8.59 0.57 12.15
N GLU A 191 -9.51 -0.03 11.41
CA GLU A 191 -10.76 0.61 11.05
C GLU A 191 -11.64 0.89 12.28
N MET A 192 -11.76 -0.09 13.20
CA MET A 192 -12.48 0.10 14.45
C MET A 192 -11.91 1.25 15.29
N THR A 193 -10.58 1.38 15.34
CA THR A 193 -9.93 2.51 16.03
C THR A 193 -10.18 3.86 15.34
N PHE A 194 -10.36 3.86 14.01
CA PHE A 194 -10.56 5.06 13.22
C PHE A 194 -12.00 5.59 13.30
N THR A 195 -13.01 4.71 13.27
CA THR A 195 -14.43 5.11 13.36
C THR A 195 -14.74 5.79 14.69
N ARG A 196 -14.06 5.37 15.77
CA ARG A 196 -14.29 5.91 17.12
C ARG A 196 -13.60 7.29 17.31
N PRO A 197 -14.31 8.27 17.89
CA PRO A 197 -13.73 9.58 18.18
C PRO A 197 -12.62 9.50 19.25
N ALA A 198 -11.72 10.49 19.24
CA ALA A 198 -10.53 10.53 20.10
C ALA A 198 -10.83 10.42 21.61
N ASN A 199 -12.01 10.86 22.05
CA ASN A 199 -12.37 10.95 23.47
C ASN A 199 -12.61 9.59 24.15
N HIS A 200 -12.88 8.52 23.39
CA HIS A 200 -13.09 7.16 23.92
C HIS A 200 -12.43 6.09 23.03
N ARG A 201 -11.13 6.21 22.77
CA ARG A 201 -10.32 5.18 22.09
C ARG A 201 -9.93 4.02 23.01
N GLN A 202 -10.88 3.53 23.82
CA GLN A 202 -10.75 2.28 24.55
C GLN A 202 -11.55 1.22 23.79
N LEU A 203 -10.88 0.12 23.45
CA LEU A 203 -11.50 -1.06 22.82
C LEU A 203 -11.44 -2.21 23.81
N THR A 204 -12.55 -2.92 24.00
CA THR A 204 -12.55 -4.14 24.81
C THR A 204 -12.12 -5.33 23.95
N PHE A 205 -11.49 -6.33 24.58
CA PHE A 205 -11.06 -7.53 23.85
C PHE A 205 -12.25 -8.29 23.25
N GLU A 206 -13.42 -8.25 23.88
CA GLU A 206 -14.64 -8.89 23.37
C GLU A 206 -15.15 -8.23 22.08
N GLU A 207 -15.09 -6.89 21.98
CA GLU A 207 -15.47 -6.18 20.76
C GLU A 207 -14.53 -6.52 19.61
N ILE A 208 -13.22 -6.57 19.86
CA ILE A 208 -12.21 -6.95 18.87
C ILE A 208 -12.37 -8.42 18.48
N ALA A 209 -12.59 -9.32 19.43
CA ALA A 209 -12.82 -10.74 19.16
C ALA A 209 -14.04 -10.96 18.26
N LYS A 210 -15.12 -10.20 18.48
CA LYS A 210 -16.35 -10.29 17.69
C LYS A 210 -16.16 -9.80 16.25
N SER A 211 -15.46 -8.68 16.06
CA SER A 211 -15.24 -8.08 14.73
C SER A 211 -14.20 -8.84 13.91
N ALA A 212 -13.08 -9.22 14.53
CA ALA A 212 -11.99 -9.95 13.88
C ALA A 212 -12.24 -11.47 13.81
N LYS A 213 -13.32 -11.97 14.43
CA LYS A 213 -13.68 -13.39 14.54
C LYS A 213 -12.53 -14.26 15.07
N VAL A 214 -11.85 -13.78 16.10
CA VAL A 214 -10.75 -14.47 16.76
C VAL A 214 -11.10 -14.81 18.19
N THR A 215 -10.38 -15.78 18.75
CA THR A 215 -10.48 -16.06 20.18
C THR A 215 -9.87 -14.93 20.99
N VAL A 216 -10.36 -14.71 22.21
CA VAL A 216 -9.89 -13.61 23.08
C VAL A 216 -8.38 -13.71 23.35
N ASN A 217 -7.83 -14.93 23.41
CA ASN A 217 -6.39 -15.17 23.61
C ASN A 217 -5.54 -14.72 22.41
N GLU A 218 -6.08 -14.81 21.20
CA GLU A 218 -5.37 -14.40 19.97
C GLU A 218 -5.45 -12.89 19.75
N VAL A 219 -6.42 -12.20 20.35
CA VAL A 219 -6.54 -10.74 20.27
C VAL A 219 -5.29 -10.05 20.83
N GLU A 220 -4.73 -10.55 21.92
CA GLU A 220 -3.51 -9.99 22.52
C GLU A 220 -2.33 -10.07 21.56
N LEU A 221 -2.11 -11.25 20.95
CA LEU A 221 -1.06 -11.45 19.98
C LEU A 221 -1.24 -10.55 18.75
N LEU A 222 -2.49 -10.38 18.30
CA LEU A 222 -2.84 -9.50 17.19
C LEU A 222 -2.50 -8.04 17.51
N VAL A 223 -2.88 -7.56 18.69
CA VAL A 223 -2.60 -6.18 19.13
C VAL A 223 -1.10 -5.98 19.31
N MET A 224 -0.39 -6.93 19.91
CA MET A 224 1.08 -6.89 20.03
C MET A 224 1.75 -6.82 18.65
N LYS A 225 1.26 -7.59 17.67
CA LYS A 225 1.76 -7.53 16.29
C LYS A 225 1.48 -6.18 15.64
N ALA A 226 0.28 -5.61 15.83
CA ALA A 226 -0.08 -4.28 15.34
C ALA A 226 0.84 -3.18 15.89
N LEU A 227 1.15 -3.24 17.19
CA LEU A 227 2.10 -2.33 17.85
C LEU A 227 3.53 -2.51 17.33
N SER A 228 3.97 -3.76 17.12
CA SER A 228 5.31 -4.08 16.63
C SER A 228 5.56 -3.60 15.20
N VAL A 229 4.55 -3.72 14.33
CA VAL A 229 4.61 -3.21 12.95
C VAL A 229 4.47 -1.68 12.91
N GLY A 230 3.98 -1.07 13.99
CA GLY A 230 3.82 0.38 14.10
C GLY A 230 2.56 0.92 13.41
N LEU A 231 1.58 0.05 13.13
CA LEU A 231 0.28 0.46 12.58
C LEU A 231 -0.54 1.29 13.57
N VAL A 232 -0.38 0.96 14.85
CA VAL A 232 -1.08 1.57 15.97
C VAL A 232 -0.07 1.81 17.09
N LYS A 233 -0.29 2.83 17.91
CA LYS A 233 0.44 3.03 19.18
C LYS A 233 -0.57 3.12 20.31
N GLY A 234 -0.27 2.46 21.42
CA GLY A 234 -1.17 2.39 22.56
C GLY A 234 -0.61 1.58 23.71
N SER A 235 -1.42 1.42 24.75
CA SER A 235 -1.16 0.55 25.89
C SER A 235 -2.22 -0.53 25.98
N ILE A 236 -1.82 -1.71 26.40
CA ILE A 236 -2.71 -2.85 26.65
C ILE A 236 -2.91 -2.94 28.16
N ASP A 237 -4.17 -2.97 28.58
CA ASP A 237 -4.58 -3.27 29.95
C ASP A 237 -5.24 -4.65 29.96
N GLU A 238 -4.48 -5.65 30.39
CA GLU A 238 -4.93 -7.05 30.44
C GLU A 238 -5.97 -7.29 31.54
N VAL A 239 -5.85 -6.59 32.67
CA VAL A 239 -6.72 -6.80 33.85
C VAL A 239 -8.14 -6.37 33.53
N ASP A 240 -8.30 -5.19 32.93
CA ASP A 240 -9.59 -4.67 32.49
C ASP A 240 -10.00 -5.16 31.10
N LYS A 241 -9.16 -5.95 30.42
CA LYS A 241 -9.33 -6.42 29.03
C LYS A 241 -9.62 -5.29 28.05
N ARG A 242 -8.86 -4.20 28.17
CA ARG A 242 -9.00 -2.98 27.37
C ARG A 242 -7.70 -2.64 26.67
N VAL A 243 -7.81 -2.16 25.44
CA VAL A 243 -6.70 -1.55 24.72
C VAL A 243 -6.94 -0.06 24.61
N HIS A 244 -5.98 0.73 25.07
CA HIS A 244 -6.00 2.18 24.92
C HIS A 244 -5.17 2.58 23.70
N MET A 245 -5.84 3.07 22.67
CA MET A 245 -5.20 3.44 21.40
C MET A 245 -4.96 4.95 21.33
N THR A 246 -3.69 5.34 21.31
CA THR A 246 -3.27 6.74 21.27
C THR A 246 -3.13 7.26 19.83
N TRP A 247 -2.60 6.43 18.93
CA TRP A 247 -2.28 6.84 17.57
C TRP A 247 -2.52 5.69 16.59
N VAL A 248 -2.94 6.04 15.38
CA VAL A 248 -3.20 5.10 14.28
C VAL A 248 -2.59 5.70 13.02
N GLN A 249 -2.01 4.86 12.16
CA GLN A 249 -1.47 5.29 10.89
C GLN A 249 -2.58 5.91 10.01
N PRO A 250 -2.37 7.11 9.43
CA PRO A 250 -3.34 7.73 8.55
C PRO A 250 -3.53 6.89 7.29
N ARG A 251 -4.79 6.80 6.84
CA ARG A 251 -5.19 6.12 5.60
C ARG A 251 -5.88 7.11 4.66
N VAL A 252 -5.98 6.70 3.40
CA VAL A 252 -6.79 7.40 2.40
C VAL A 252 -8.25 7.36 2.84
N LEU A 253 -8.86 8.53 2.83
CA LEU A 253 -10.23 8.73 3.30
C LEU A 253 -11.20 8.64 2.14
N ASP A 254 -12.37 8.08 2.41
CA ASP A 254 -13.51 8.18 1.50
C ASP A 254 -14.22 9.53 1.65
N LEU A 255 -14.92 9.98 0.61
CA LEU A 255 -15.69 11.23 0.58
C LEU A 255 -16.70 11.31 1.73
N GLN A 256 -17.28 10.18 2.14
CA GLN A 256 -18.17 10.10 3.29
C GLN A 256 -17.46 10.39 4.61
N GLN A 257 -16.23 9.89 4.77
CA GLN A 257 -15.43 10.12 5.98
C GLN A 257 -14.98 11.59 6.07
N ILE A 258 -14.65 12.21 4.93
CA ILE A 258 -14.33 13.64 4.85
C ILE A 258 -15.52 14.49 5.28
N LYS A 259 -16.75 14.11 4.88
CA LYS A 259 -17.97 14.78 5.33
C LYS A 259 -18.12 14.70 6.86
N GLY A 260 -17.90 13.52 7.44
CA GLY A 260 -17.90 13.36 8.90
C GLY A 260 -16.84 14.19 9.62
N MET A 261 -15.65 14.37 9.02
CA MET A 261 -14.62 15.27 9.55
C MET A 261 -15.04 16.74 9.49
N LYS A 262 -15.68 17.16 8.39
CA LYS A 262 -16.23 18.51 8.26
C LYS A 262 -17.23 18.80 9.38
N ASP A 263 -18.17 17.89 9.61
CA ASP A 263 -19.20 18.07 10.64
C ASP A 263 -18.55 18.18 12.03
N ARG A 264 -17.55 17.33 12.34
CA ARG A 264 -16.79 17.42 13.61
C ARG A 264 -16.03 18.73 13.77
N LEU A 265 -15.43 19.23 12.70
CA LEU A 265 -14.71 20.50 12.71
C LEU A 265 -15.66 21.68 12.90
N GLU A 266 -16.86 21.60 12.34
CA GLU A 266 -17.93 22.57 12.53
C GLU A 266 -18.39 22.62 13.99
N PHE A 267 -18.63 21.46 14.63
CA PHE A 267 -18.92 21.39 16.08
C PHE A 267 -17.80 22.02 16.92
N TRP A 268 -16.54 21.70 16.61
CA TRP A 268 -15.41 22.28 17.34
C TRP A 268 -15.31 23.80 17.17
N CYS A 269 -15.57 24.32 15.96
CA CYS A 269 -15.66 25.77 15.74
C CYS A 269 -16.78 26.42 16.57
N THR A 270 -17.92 25.74 16.74
CA THR A 270 -19.01 26.22 17.59
C THR A 270 -18.61 26.24 19.07
N ASP A 271 -17.91 25.21 19.55
CA ASP A 271 -17.42 25.14 20.94
C ASP A 271 -16.39 26.24 21.24
N VAL A 272 -15.45 26.48 20.31
CA VAL A 272 -14.44 27.56 20.46
C VAL A 272 -15.11 28.93 20.50
N ARG A 273 -16.07 29.20 19.61
CA ARG A 273 -16.85 30.45 19.65
C ARG A 273 -17.64 30.62 20.94
N SER A 274 -18.20 29.54 21.46
CA SER A 274 -18.94 29.58 22.73
C SER A 274 -18.01 29.91 23.91
N MET A 275 -16.79 29.38 23.89
CA MET A 275 -15.76 29.70 24.88
C MET A 275 -15.25 31.14 24.74
N GLU A 276 -15.04 31.62 23.51
CA GLU A 276 -14.66 33.00 23.20
C GLU A 276 -15.69 34.00 23.76
N MET A 277 -16.98 33.79 23.47
CA MET A 277 -18.08 34.61 24.01
C MET A 277 -18.12 34.63 25.55
N LEU A 278 -17.83 33.49 26.19
CA LEU A 278 -17.81 33.40 27.65
C LEU A 278 -16.65 34.20 28.24
N VAL A 279 -15.47 34.12 27.61
CA VAL A 279 -14.28 34.88 28.01
C VAL A 279 -14.50 36.38 27.75
N GLU A 280 -15.07 36.79 26.62
CA GLU A 280 -15.37 38.20 26.34
C GLU A 280 -16.32 38.79 27.39
N HIS A 281 -17.38 38.08 27.75
CA HIS A 281 -18.32 38.56 28.77
C HIS A 281 -17.69 38.70 30.16
N GLN A 282 -16.88 37.73 30.59
CA GLN A 282 -16.22 37.79 31.90
C GLN A 282 -15.03 38.75 31.94
N ALA A 283 -14.32 38.88 30.82
CA ALA A 283 -13.17 39.77 30.70
C ALA A 283 -13.61 41.24 30.57
N HIS A 284 -14.78 41.51 29.99
CA HIS A 284 -15.34 42.87 29.92
C HIS A 284 -15.62 43.47 31.31
N ASP A 285 -16.03 42.65 32.28
CA ASP A 285 -16.24 43.08 33.68
C ASP A 285 -14.94 43.38 34.45
N ILE A 286 -13.77 42.96 33.93
CA ILE A 286 -12.48 43.06 34.63
C ILE A 286 -11.52 44.04 33.93
N LEU A 287 -11.56 44.11 32.60
CA LEU A 287 -10.60 44.88 31.78
C LEU A 287 -11.09 46.27 31.37
N THR A 288 -12.36 46.60 31.60
CA THR A 288 -12.98 47.92 31.34
C THR A 288 -13.57 48.49 32.61
#